data_AF-A0A8C6UJH2-F1
#
_entry.id   AF-A0A8C6UJH2-F1
#
_cell.length_a   1.000
_cell.length_b   1.000
_cell.length_c   1.000
_cell.angle_alpha   90.00
_cell.angle_beta   90.00
_cell.angle_gamma   90.00
#
_symmetry.space_group_name_H-M   'P 1'
#
loop_
_entity.id
_entity.type
_entity.pdbx_description
1 polymer ?
#
loop_
_entity_poly.entity_id
_entity_poly.type
_entity_poly.pdbx_seq_one_letter_code
_entity_poly.pdbx_strand_id
1 'polypeptide(L)'
;MKLTRKLVLAKAKASDLESVKKLNCWGCNLTEISIFTQISNIEVLTLSVNSITSLAPLAGCLNLCELYLRRNMIPSLSELSHLRPLSRLKVLWLAENPCCGNDPDHYRLTVLRCLPCLQKLDNQVVTEEEVALALTQGEEVTTPMEPAQNQPPTNGHADTETENDPLEYSMDETNKIREQLGMKPIPRDKFPSLSSPSTRENQPLMRKPHTLDAILLLLKDLDEDELLVVHTATQNRLQMFTLNSEMMNNSLQTQKNEDIDD
;
A
#
# COMPACT_ATOMS: atom_id res chain seq x y z
N MET A 1 19.21 9.72 -22.87
CA MET A 1 19.09 9.26 -24.29
C MET A 1 17.74 8.57 -24.48
N LYS A 2 17.07 8.75 -25.63
CA LYS A 2 15.79 8.09 -25.91
C LYS A 2 15.99 6.75 -26.61
N LEU A 3 15.30 5.70 -26.14
CA LEU A 3 15.26 4.41 -26.82
C LEU A 3 14.33 4.50 -28.06
N THR A 4 14.90 4.46 -29.26
CA THR A 4 14.15 4.57 -30.51
C THR A 4 13.81 3.20 -31.11
N ARG A 5 12.76 3.12 -31.94
CA ARG A 5 12.39 1.91 -32.68
C ARG A 5 13.58 1.28 -33.40
N LYS A 6 14.39 2.08 -34.10
CA LYS A 6 15.59 1.60 -34.82
C LYS A 6 16.58 0.92 -33.88
N LEU A 7 16.84 1.51 -32.72
CA LEU A 7 17.77 0.95 -31.73
C LEU A 7 17.24 -0.35 -31.11
N VAL A 8 15.93 -0.42 -30.84
CA VAL A 8 15.27 -1.64 -30.35
C VAL A 8 15.42 -2.77 -31.36
N LEU A 9 15.04 -2.54 -32.63
CA LEU A 9 15.12 -3.56 -33.67
C LEU A 9 16.57 -4.03 -33.90
N ALA A 10 17.52 -3.10 -33.89
CA ALA A 10 18.94 -3.41 -34.01
C ALA A 10 19.47 -4.26 -32.84
N LYS A 11 19.13 -3.90 -31.60
CA LYS A 11 19.56 -4.64 -30.40
C LYS A 11 18.89 -6.00 -30.26
N ALA A 12 17.60 -6.10 -30.60
CA ALA A 12 16.83 -7.34 -30.56
C ALA A 12 17.09 -8.26 -31.76
N LYS A 13 17.79 -7.77 -32.81
CA LYS A 13 17.93 -8.45 -34.10
C LYS A 13 16.56 -8.89 -34.67
N ALA A 14 15.58 -8.02 -34.53
CA ALA A 14 14.19 -8.27 -34.88
C ALA A 14 13.81 -7.46 -36.11
N SER A 15 12.97 -8.03 -36.97
CA SER A 15 12.38 -7.32 -38.11
C SER A 15 11.28 -6.36 -37.67
N ASP A 16 10.51 -6.76 -36.65
CA ASP A 16 9.33 -6.04 -36.17
C ASP A 16 9.26 -6.02 -34.64
N LEU A 17 8.60 -5.00 -34.10
CA LEU A 17 8.48 -4.79 -32.65
C LEU A 17 7.71 -5.92 -31.96
N GLU A 18 6.73 -6.50 -32.63
CA GLU A 18 5.92 -7.61 -32.09
C GLU A 18 6.73 -8.89 -31.88
N SER A 19 7.83 -9.05 -32.62
CA SER A 19 8.73 -10.22 -32.48
C SER A 19 9.74 -10.07 -31.34
N VAL A 20 9.85 -8.89 -30.73
CA VAL A 20 10.82 -8.60 -29.68
C VAL A 20 10.35 -9.19 -28.35
N LYS A 21 10.88 -10.38 -28.02
CA LYS A 21 10.64 -11.04 -26.72
C LYS A 21 11.70 -10.71 -25.67
N LYS A 22 12.94 -10.49 -26.09
CA LYS A 22 14.08 -10.25 -25.19
C LYS A 22 14.83 -9.02 -25.66
N LEU A 23 15.11 -8.10 -24.74
CA LEU A 23 15.85 -6.89 -25.07
C LEU A 23 16.87 -6.56 -23.97
N ASN A 24 18.12 -6.38 -24.40
CA ASN A 24 19.20 -5.95 -23.53
C ASN A 24 19.68 -4.53 -23.90
N CYS A 25 19.38 -3.60 -23.00
CA CYS A 25 19.74 -2.19 -23.05
C CYS A 25 20.57 -1.78 -21.82
N TRP A 26 21.43 -2.69 -21.32
CA TRP A 26 22.36 -2.38 -20.24
C TRP A 26 23.32 -1.24 -20.63
N GLY A 27 23.54 -0.28 -19.73
CA GLY A 27 24.58 0.74 -19.90
C GLY A 27 24.38 1.64 -21.13
N CYS A 28 23.14 1.89 -21.53
CA CYS A 28 22.81 2.65 -22.76
C CYS A 28 22.47 4.12 -22.48
N ASN A 29 22.70 4.61 -21.26
CA ASN A 29 22.39 5.98 -20.81
C ASN A 29 20.95 6.42 -21.14
N LEU A 30 20.02 5.46 -21.05
CA LEU A 30 18.62 5.68 -21.36
C LEU A 30 17.95 6.52 -20.26
N THR A 31 17.17 7.50 -20.70
CA THR A 31 16.32 8.35 -19.84
C THR A 31 14.85 8.17 -20.19
N GLU A 32 14.55 7.93 -21.47
CA GLU A 32 13.20 7.74 -21.98
C GLU A 32 13.02 6.35 -22.59
N ILE A 33 11.97 5.67 -22.12
CA ILE A 33 11.60 4.30 -22.54
C ILE A 33 10.17 4.23 -23.10
N SER A 34 9.63 5.35 -23.60
CA SER A 34 8.25 5.45 -24.11
C SER A 34 7.91 4.45 -25.23
N ILE A 35 8.92 3.87 -25.90
CA ILE A 35 8.71 2.88 -26.97
C ILE A 35 8.04 1.60 -26.47
N PHE A 36 8.14 1.27 -25.18
CA PHE A 36 7.52 0.06 -24.63
C PHE A 36 5.98 0.10 -24.61
N THR A 37 5.36 1.28 -24.77
CA THR A 37 3.91 1.35 -25.01
C THR A 37 3.48 0.71 -26.34
N GLN A 38 4.43 0.49 -27.26
CA GLN A 38 4.21 -0.14 -28.56
C GLN A 38 4.72 -1.60 -28.61
N ILE A 39 5.31 -2.12 -27.53
CA ILE A 39 5.92 -3.46 -27.49
C ILE A 39 5.21 -4.29 -26.42
N SER A 40 4.23 -5.08 -26.83
CA SER A 40 3.39 -5.88 -25.91
C SER A 40 3.93 -7.29 -25.61
N ASN A 41 4.81 -7.82 -26.46
CA ASN A 41 5.27 -9.21 -26.41
C ASN A 41 6.62 -9.41 -25.70
N ILE A 42 7.13 -8.39 -25.03
CA ILE A 42 8.41 -8.49 -24.32
C ILE A 42 8.27 -9.36 -23.07
N GLU A 43 9.17 -10.32 -22.92
CA GLU A 43 9.22 -11.29 -21.82
C GLU A 43 10.40 -11.02 -20.88
N VAL A 44 11.56 -10.62 -21.43
CA VAL A 44 12.78 -10.34 -20.66
C VAL A 44 13.35 -8.98 -21.05
N LEU A 45 13.49 -8.09 -20.07
CA LEU A 45 13.94 -6.72 -20.28
C LEU A 45 15.08 -6.34 -19.32
N THR A 46 16.26 -6.09 -19.88
CA THR A 46 17.42 -5.58 -19.14
C THR A 46 17.63 -4.10 -19.40
N LEU A 47 17.42 -3.29 -18.36
CA LEU A 47 17.54 -1.84 -18.36
C LEU A 47 18.48 -1.33 -17.26
N SER A 48 19.32 -2.19 -16.68
CA SER A 48 20.24 -1.78 -15.62
C SER A 48 21.30 -0.80 -16.10
N VAL A 49 21.80 0.03 -15.18
CA VAL A 49 22.82 1.06 -15.44
C VAL A 49 22.33 2.04 -16.51
N ASN A 50 21.17 2.64 -16.25
CA ASN A 50 20.60 3.73 -17.05
C ASN A 50 20.16 4.87 -16.11
N SER A 51 19.37 5.80 -16.61
CA SER A 51 18.86 6.96 -15.86
C SER A 51 17.34 7.07 -15.99
N ILE A 52 16.66 5.93 -15.92
CA ILE A 52 15.21 5.83 -16.02
C ILE A 52 14.59 6.29 -14.71
N THR A 53 13.60 7.18 -14.80
CA THR A 53 12.89 7.74 -13.65
C THR A 53 11.46 7.24 -13.51
N SER A 54 10.84 6.78 -14.60
CA SER A 54 9.45 6.31 -14.59
C SER A 54 9.26 4.97 -15.29
N LEU A 55 8.35 4.17 -14.74
CA LEU A 55 7.98 2.83 -15.22
C LEU A 55 6.64 2.83 -15.97
N ALA A 56 5.94 3.97 -16.06
CA ALA A 56 4.65 4.08 -16.73
C ALA A 56 4.60 3.44 -18.15
N PRO A 57 5.65 3.58 -19.01
CA PRO A 57 5.63 2.95 -20.34
C PRO A 57 5.61 1.42 -20.33
N LEU A 58 5.89 0.76 -19.20
CA LEU A 58 5.91 -0.70 -19.06
C LEU A 58 4.55 -1.28 -18.66
N ALA A 59 3.56 -0.46 -18.29
CA ALA A 59 2.27 -0.93 -17.78
C ALA A 59 1.52 -1.85 -18.76
N GLY A 60 1.72 -1.68 -20.07
CA GLY A 60 1.11 -2.49 -21.12
C GLY A 60 1.87 -3.78 -21.47
N CYS A 61 3.03 -4.04 -20.87
CA CYS A 61 3.89 -5.19 -21.19
C CYS A 61 3.44 -6.47 -20.46
N LEU A 62 2.19 -6.90 -20.65
CA LEU A 62 1.56 -7.99 -19.88
C LEU A 62 2.30 -9.35 -19.94
N ASN A 63 3.15 -9.54 -20.94
CA ASN A 63 3.96 -10.75 -21.12
C ASN A 63 5.31 -10.72 -20.37
N LEU A 64 5.64 -9.62 -19.70
CA LEU A 64 6.93 -9.43 -19.05
C LEU A 64 7.08 -10.37 -17.85
N CYS A 65 8.12 -11.19 -17.88
CA CYS A 65 8.46 -12.17 -16.84
C CYS A 65 9.67 -11.71 -16.00
N GLU A 66 10.63 -11.04 -16.63
CA GLU A 66 11.88 -10.63 -15.99
C GLU A 66 12.21 -9.16 -16.30
N LEU A 67 12.39 -8.35 -15.27
CA LEU A 67 12.69 -6.93 -15.37
C LEU A 67 13.90 -6.55 -14.51
N TYR A 68 14.96 -6.09 -15.17
CA TYR A 68 16.19 -5.67 -14.51
C TYR A 68 16.38 -4.15 -14.62
N LEU A 69 16.26 -3.46 -13.49
CA LEU A 69 16.32 -2.00 -13.36
C LEU A 69 17.41 -1.53 -12.38
N ARG A 70 18.32 -2.41 -11.96
CA ARG A 70 19.45 -2.08 -11.09
C ARG A 70 20.18 -0.80 -11.54
N ARG A 71 20.49 0.10 -10.61
CA ARG A 71 21.22 1.36 -10.86
C ARG A 71 20.52 2.22 -11.92
N ASN A 72 19.31 2.65 -11.59
CA ASN A 72 18.52 3.66 -12.30
C ASN A 72 18.15 4.81 -11.35
N MET A 73 17.25 5.71 -11.77
CA MET A 73 16.85 6.91 -11.03
C MET A 73 15.37 6.85 -10.62
N ILE A 74 14.85 5.67 -10.27
CA ILE A 74 13.45 5.51 -9.85
C ILE A 74 13.30 6.17 -8.47
N PRO A 75 12.49 7.25 -8.35
CA PRO A 75 12.51 8.11 -7.15
C PRO A 75 11.81 7.47 -5.95
N SER A 76 10.76 6.67 -6.18
CA SER A 76 9.87 6.18 -5.13
C SER A 76 9.18 4.88 -5.53
N LEU A 77 8.68 4.16 -4.53
CA LEU A 77 7.93 2.91 -4.73
C LEU A 77 6.58 3.13 -5.43
N SER A 78 6.07 4.37 -5.50
CA SER A 78 4.88 4.77 -6.28
C SER A 78 4.90 4.27 -7.72
N GLU A 79 6.07 4.20 -8.36
CA GLU A 79 6.22 3.72 -9.73
C GLU A 79 5.87 2.23 -9.90
N LEU A 80 5.85 1.45 -8.81
CA LEU A 80 5.46 0.03 -8.85
C LEU A 80 3.97 -0.17 -9.15
N SER A 81 3.15 0.86 -8.93
CA SER A 81 1.73 0.84 -9.32
C SER A 81 1.55 0.54 -10.82
N HIS A 82 2.47 1.01 -11.67
CA HIS A 82 2.48 0.72 -13.11
C HIS A 82 2.85 -0.73 -13.42
N LEU A 83 3.50 -1.45 -12.51
CA LEU A 83 3.85 -2.85 -12.67
C LEU A 83 2.78 -3.80 -12.11
N ARG A 84 1.81 -3.32 -11.30
CA ARG A 84 0.72 -4.14 -10.74
C ARG A 84 -0.03 -4.99 -11.79
N PRO A 85 -0.33 -4.50 -13.01
CA PRO A 85 -1.01 -5.30 -14.04
C PRO A 85 -0.18 -6.49 -14.57
N LEU A 86 1.13 -6.51 -14.31
CA LEU A 86 2.06 -7.50 -14.87
C LEU A 86 2.04 -8.80 -14.07
N SER A 87 0.94 -9.55 -14.15
CA SER A 87 0.73 -10.81 -13.41
C SER A 87 1.77 -11.90 -13.70
N ARG A 88 2.47 -11.80 -14.84
CA ARG A 88 3.51 -12.73 -15.26
C ARG A 88 4.90 -12.37 -14.74
N LEU A 89 5.08 -11.20 -14.12
CA LEU A 89 6.38 -10.75 -13.64
C LEU A 89 6.83 -11.62 -12.45
N LYS A 90 7.95 -12.34 -12.63
CA LYS A 90 8.53 -13.26 -11.63
C LYS A 90 9.84 -12.75 -11.07
N VAL A 91 10.61 -12.02 -11.86
CA VAL A 91 11.94 -11.52 -11.45
C VAL A 91 11.97 -10.01 -11.58
N LEU A 92 12.29 -9.33 -10.49
CA LEU A 92 12.46 -7.88 -10.44
C LEU A 92 13.78 -7.53 -9.77
N TRP A 93 14.51 -6.59 -10.35
CA TRP A 93 15.74 -6.07 -9.75
C TRP A 93 15.73 -4.54 -9.76
N LEU A 94 15.59 -3.94 -8.59
CA LEU A 94 15.53 -2.48 -8.36
C LEU A 94 16.67 -1.95 -7.49
N ALA A 95 17.56 -2.80 -6.96
CA ALA A 95 18.70 -2.37 -6.17
C ALA A 95 19.49 -1.20 -6.79
N GLU A 96 20.09 -0.35 -5.95
CA GLU A 96 20.77 0.88 -6.35
C GLU A 96 19.85 1.89 -7.07
N ASN A 97 18.55 1.90 -6.75
CA ASN A 97 17.64 2.98 -7.09
C ASN A 97 17.30 3.81 -5.83
N PRO A 98 17.00 5.11 -5.98
CA PRO A 98 16.54 5.96 -4.87
C PRO A 98 15.33 5.37 -4.12
N CYS A 99 14.43 4.66 -4.82
CA CYS A 99 13.26 4.02 -4.22
C CYS A 99 13.55 2.95 -3.16
N CYS A 100 14.78 2.41 -3.10
CA CYS A 100 15.16 1.46 -2.06
C CYS A 100 15.25 2.11 -0.66
N GLY A 101 15.42 3.44 -0.61
CA GLY A 101 15.49 4.19 0.65
C GLY A 101 16.59 3.68 1.59
N ASN A 102 16.40 3.96 2.89
CA ASN A 102 17.30 3.55 3.97
C ASN A 102 16.78 2.35 4.76
N ASP A 103 15.57 1.88 4.48
CA ASP A 103 14.92 0.76 5.18
C ASP A 103 14.68 -0.41 4.21
N PRO A 104 15.58 -1.43 4.23
CA PRO A 104 15.47 -2.59 3.35
C PRO A 104 14.24 -3.45 3.62
N ASP A 105 13.77 -3.52 4.87
CA ASP A 105 12.66 -4.39 5.26
C ASP A 105 11.34 -3.77 4.81
N HIS A 106 11.15 -2.47 5.08
CA HIS A 106 10.02 -1.71 4.54
C HIS A 106 9.99 -1.79 3.00
N TYR A 107 11.13 -1.54 2.35
CA TYR A 107 11.25 -1.64 0.90
C TYR A 107 10.80 -3.02 0.39
N ARG A 108 11.33 -4.10 0.96
CA ARG A 108 11.05 -5.46 0.53
C ARG A 108 9.58 -5.82 0.72
N LEU A 109 9.01 -5.53 1.89
CA LEU A 109 7.61 -5.79 2.18
C LEU A 109 6.69 -4.99 1.26
N THR A 110 6.95 -3.71 1.04
CA THR A 110 6.14 -2.84 0.17
C THR A 110 6.18 -3.30 -1.30
N VAL A 111 7.35 -3.74 -1.80
CA VAL A 111 7.46 -4.32 -3.15
C VAL A 111 6.65 -5.62 -3.28
N LEU A 112 6.79 -6.53 -2.32
CA LEU A 112 6.08 -7.82 -2.33
C LEU A 112 4.58 -7.67 -2.15
N ARG A 113 4.14 -6.67 -1.38
CA ARG A 113 2.73 -6.30 -1.25
C ARG A 113 2.12 -5.86 -2.58
N CYS A 114 2.86 -5.06 -3.34
CA CYS A 114 2.42 -4.56 -4.65
C CYS A 114 2.49 -5.64 -5.74
N LEU A 115 3.46 -6.54 -5.65
CA LEU A 115 3.75 -7.56 -6.65
C LEU A 115 3.87 -8.95 -5.99
N PRO A 116 2.76 -9.52 -5.49
CA PRO A 116 2.78 -10.77 -4.72
C PRO A 116 3.17 -12.00 -5.55
N CYS A 117 3.17 -11.90 -6.88
CA CYS A 117 3.54 -12.99 -7.79
C CYS A 117 5.06 -13.11 -8.05
N LEU A 118 5.89 -12.25 -7.44
CA LEU A 118 7.34 -12.27 -7.60
C LEU A 118 7.96 -13.51 -6.95
N GLN A 119 8.88 -14.15 -7.66
CA GLN A 119 9.70 -15.25 -7.17
C GLN A 119 11.10 -14.79 -6.76
N LYS A 120 11.57 -13.67 -7.32
CA LYS A 120 12.92 -13.15 -7.07
C LYS A 120 12.92 -11.63 -7.09
N LEU A 121 13.46 -11.05 -6.01
CA LEU A 121 13.65 -9.60 -5.85
C LEU A 121 15.12 -9.33 -5.50
N ASP A 122 15.79 -8.47 -6.28
CA ASP A 122 17.18 -8.02 -6.02
C ASP A 122 18.18 -9.15 -5.81
N ASN A 123 18.06 -10.17 -6.66
CA ASN A 123 18.83 -11.40 -6.60
C ASN A 123 18.54 -12.32 -5.39
N GLN A 124 17.57 -12.00 -4.56
CA GLN A 124 17.10 -12.84 -3.45
C GLN A 124 15.81 -13.56 -3.82
N VAL A 125 15.73 -14.85 -3.52
CA VAL A 125 14.49 -15.62 -3.68
C VAL A 125 13.45 -15.07 -2.71
N VAL A 126 12.21 -15.00 -3.16
CA VAL A 126 11.06 -14.58 -2.36
C VAL A 126 10.40 -15.84 -1.80
N THR A 127 10.20 -15.90 -0.49
CA THR A 127 9.48 -17.01 0.15
C THR A 127 8.00 -16.70 0.32
N GLU A 128 7.17 -17.73 0.44
CA GLU A 128 5.73 -17.57 0.69
C GLU A 128 5.46 -16.87 2.04
N GLU A 129 6.31 -17.09 3.04
CA GLU A 129 6.27 -16.43 4.34
C GLU A 129 6.46 -14.91 4.21
N GLU A 130 7.44 -14.47 3.42
CA GLU A 130 7.68 -13.05 3.16
C GLU A 130 6.49 -12.40 2.45
N VAL A 131 5.87 -13.10 1.49
CA VAL A 131 4.68 -12.61 0.81
C VAL A 131 3.50 -12.49 1.79
N ALA A 132 3.31 -13.48 2.67
CA ALA A 132 2.28 -13.41 3.71
C ALA A 132 2.50 -12.25 4.70
N LEU A 133 3.76 -12.01 5.09
CA LEU A 133 4.13 -10.85 5.91
C LEU A 133 3.88 -9.53 5.17
N ALA A 134 4.28 -9.44 3.90
CA ALA A 134 4.02 -8.27 3.07
C ALA A 134 2.52 -7.98 2.91
N LEU A 135 1.69 -9.02 2.82
CA LEU A 135 0.24 -8.89 2.74
C LEU A 135 -0.43 -8.44 4.05
N THR A 136 0.28 -8.47 5.17
CA THR A 136 -0.25 -8.03 6.47
C THR A 136 0.38 -6.73 6.93
N GLN A 137 1.66 -6.49 6.61
CA GLN A 137 2.46 -5.38 7.12
C GLN A 137 2.93 -4.40 6.03
N GLY A 138 2.91 -4.79 4.76
CA GLY A 138 3.38 -3.95 3.66
C GLY A 138 2.45 -2.78 3.38
N GLU A 139 3.04 -1.61 3.13
CA GLU A 139 2.31 -0.39 2.77
C GLU A 139 1.70 -0.52 1.37
N GLU A 140 0.46 -0.04 1.21
CA GLU A 140 -0.15 -0.02 -0.11
C GLU A 140 0.31 1.20 -0.90
N VAL A 141 1.08 0.95 -1.95
CA VAL A 141 1.51 1.99 -2.87
C VAL A 141 0.34 2.41 -3.77
N THR A 142 -0.36 3.48 -3.40
CA THR A 142 -1.38 4.10 -4.26
C THR A 142 -0.72 5.06 -5.26
N THR A 143 -1.25 5.16 -6.48
CA THR A 143 -0.87 6.23 -7.41
C THR A 143 -1.32 7.57 -6.84
N PRO A 144 -0.52 8.66 -6.92
CA PRO A 144 -1.04 10.00 -6.72
C PRO A 144 -2.17 10.22 -7.73
N MET A 145 -3.37 10.43 -7.23
CA MET A 145 -4.57 10.72 -8.03
C MET A 145 -4.27 11.91 -8.96
N GLU A 146 -4.47 11.76 -10.28
CA GLU A 146 -4.47 12.90 -11.20
C GLU A 146 -5.46 13.97 -10.70
N PRO A 147 -5.18 15.28 -10.86
CA PRO A 147 -6.11 16.33 -10.47
C PRO A 147 -7.40 16.20 -11.29
N ALA A 148 -8.46 15.74 -10.63
CA ALA A 148 -9.78 15.59 -11.22
C ALA A 148 -10.30 16.93 -11.73
N GLN A 149 -10.27 17.13 -13.05
CA GLN A 149 -11.19 18.06 -13.70
C GLN A 149 -12.52 17.32 -13.91
N ASN A 150 -13.51 17.74 -13.12
CA ASN A 150 -14.96 17.53 -13.27
C ASN A 150 -15.53 16.12 -13.08
N GLN A 151 -15.62 15.66 -11.82
CA GLN A 151 -16.82 15.01 -11.25
C GLN A 151 -16.97 15.38 -9.75
N PRO A 152 -18.20 15.48 -9.21
CA PRO A 152 -18.49 16.13 -7.92
C PRO A 152 -18.03 15.31 -6.70
N PRO A 153 -17.73 15.97 -5.55
CA PRO A 153 -16.99 15.34 -4.46
C PRO A 153 -17.87 14.41 -3.64
N THR A 154 -17.40 13.18 -3.44
CA THR A 154 -17.82 12.31 -2.33
C THR A 154 -16.68 12.27 -1.33
N ASN A 155 -16.93 12.86 -0.15
CA ASN A 155 -15.97 12.98 0.94
C ASN A 155 -15.75 11.62 1.63
N GLY A 156 -14.49 11.29 1.93
CA GLY A 156 -14.14 10.15 2.77
C GLY A 156 -12.64 9.98 2.98
N HIS A 157 -12.08 10.87 3.80
CA HIS A 157 -10.68 11.00 4.22
C HIS A 157 -9.99 9.69 4.68
N ALA A 158 -8.77 9.48 4.18
CA ALA A 158 -7.64 9.22 5.04
C ALA A 158 -7.28 10.55 5.76
N ASP A 159 -6.95 10.49 7.04
CA ASP A 159 -5.57 10.78 7.45
C ASP A 159 -5.40 10.79 8.97
N THR A 160 -4.20 10.34 9.32
CA THR A 160 -3.42 10.64 10.51
C THR A 160 -3.61 12.05 11.04
N GLU A 161 -3.93 12.10 12.33
CA GLU A 161 -3.34 12.97 13.35
C GLU A 161 -2.75 14.30 12.86
N THR A 162 -3.59 15.34 12.85
CA THR A 162 -3.16 16.70 13.18
C THR A 162 -4.16 17.25 14.18
N GLU A 163 -3.71 17.51 15.40
CA GLU A 163 -4.46 18.29 16.38
C GLU A 163 -4.79 19.66 15.78
N ASN A 164 -6.04 19.86 15.39
CA ASN A 164 -6.75 21.14 15.37
C ASN A 164 -8.21 20.79 15.11
N ASP A 165 -8.96 20.61 16.19
CA ASP A 165 -10.39 20.36 16.25
C ASP A 165 -11.17 21.36 15.37
N PRO A 166 -11.73 20.93 14.22
CA PRO A 166 -12.56 21.77 13.38
C PRO A 166 -13.93 21.13 13.30
N LEU A 167 -14.91 21.62 14.06
CA LEU A 167 -16.33 21.69 13.72
C LEU A 167 -17.15 21.97 15.00
N GLU A 168 -17.07 23.22 15.48
CA GLU A 168 -18.13 23.78 16.33
C GLU A 168 -18.64 25.07 15.70
N TYR A 169 -19.17 24.98 14.48
CA TYR A 169 -19.91 26.09 13.90
C TYR A 169 -21.30 26.16 14.56
N SER A 170 -21.46 27.15 15.43
CA SER A 170 -22.74 27.44 16.06
C SER A 170 -23.81 27.74 15.00
N MET A 171 -25.04 27.30 15.26
CA MET A 171 -26.21 27.60 14.43
C MET A 171 -26.42 29.12 14.23
N ASP A 172 -25.85 29.95 15.13
CA ASP A 172 -25.86 31.40 15.03
C ASP A 172 -24.88 31.94 13.98
N GLU A 173 -23.76 31.27 13.72
CA GLU A 173 -22.84 31.62 12.62
C GLU A 173 -23.44 31.25 11.25
N THR A 174 -24.18 30.14 11.20
CA THR A 174 -24.89 29.72 9.97
C THR A 174 -25.98 30.71 9.57
N ASN A 175 -26.71 31.26 10.55
CA ASN A 175 -27.73 32.29 10.28
C ASN A 175 -27.10 33.64 9.91
N LYS A 176 -25.95 34.02 10.48
CA LYS A 176 -25.20 35.23 10.08
C LYS A 176 -24.71 35.16 8.63
N ILE A 177 -24.22 34.00 8.19
CA ILE A 177 -23.79 33.78 6.80
C ILE A 177 -24.99 33.87 5.83
N ARG A 178 -26.16 33.35 6.22
CA ARG A 178 -27.40 33.47 5.43
C ARG A 178 -27.86 34.90 5.26
N GLU A 179 -27.81 35.72 6.31
CA GLU A 179 -28.19 37.13 6.22
C GLU A 179 -27.25 37.92 5.31
N GLN A 180 -25.94 37.66 5.36
CA GLN A 180 -24.96 38.28 4.45
C GLN A 180 -25.17 37.90 2.97
N LEU A 181 -25.80 36.75 2.72
CA LEU A 181 -26.16 36.28 1.38
C LEU A 181 -27.61 36.62 0.98
N GLY A 182 -28.31 37.45 1.77
CA GLY A 182 -29.68 37.92 1.47
C GLY A 182 -30.79 36.86 1.66
N MET A 183 -30.52 35.78 2.39
CA MET A 183 -31.43 34.66 2.66
C MET A 183 -32.06 34.76 4.05
N LYS A 184 -33.31 34.29 4.21
CA LYS A 184 -34.00 34.32 5.51
C LYS A 184 -33.39 33.31 6.52
N PRO A 185 -33.24 33.66 7.80
CA PRO A 185 -32.71 32.77 8.83
C PRO A 185 -33.65 31.59 9.12
N ILE A 186 -33.09 30.47 9.58
CA ILE A 186 -33.84 29.23 9.88
C ILE A 186 -34.36 29.30 11.33
N PRO A 187 -35.68 29.15 11.58
CA PRO A 187 -36.23 29.06 12.94
C PRO A 187 -35.80 27.75 13.63
N ARG A 188 -35.45 27.83 14.92
CA ARG A 188 -34.95 26.70 15.74
C ARG A 188 -35.98 25.58 16.00
N ASP A 189 -37.25 25.75 15.65
CA ASP A 189 -38.33 24.84 16.08
C ASP A 189 -38.65 23.68 15.14
N LYS A 190 -37.77 23.34 14.18
CA LYS A 190 -38.04 22.26 13.21
C LYS A 190 -37.29 20.94 13.44
N PHE A 191 -36.54 20.82 14.53
CA PHE A 191 -35.94 19.55 14.95
C PHE A 191 -36.24 19.30 16.43
N PRO A 192 -37.09 18.31 16.76
CA PRO A 192 -37.29 17.88 18.14
C PRO A 192 -35.98 17.30 18.68
N SER A 193 -35.57 17.81 19.83
CA SER A 193 -34.36 17.51 20.56
C SER A 193 -34.30 16.04 20.97
N LEU A 194 -33.21 15.34 20.65
CA LEU A 194 -32.80 14.16 21.40
C LEU A 194 -31.83 14.60 22.50
N SER A 195 -32.46 14.91 23.65
CA SER A 195 -31.99 14.67 25.01
C SER A 195 -30.47 14.53 25.22
N SER A 196 -29.83 15.60 25.70
CA SER A 196 -28.77 15.44 26.70
C SER A 196 -29.40 14.95 28.02
N PRO A 197 -28.61 14.31 28.90
CA PRO A 197 -28.13 15.10 30.02
C PRO A 197 -26.64 14.91 30.33
N SER A 198 -26.08 16.00 30.84
CA SER A 198 -24.88 16.08 31.68
C SER A 198 -24.81 14.92 32.70
N THR A 199 -23.66 14.50 33.21
CA THR A 199 -22.78 15.32 34.05
C THR A 199 -21.47 14.56 34.28
N ARG A 200 -20.39 15.34 34.24
CA ARG A 200 -18.99 15.09 34.62
C ARG A 200 -18.81 14.20 35.86
N GLU A 201 -18.05 13.11 35.75
CA GLU A 201 -17.24 12.56 36.85
C GLU A 201 -16.01 11.79 36.32
N ASN A 202 -14.88 12.01 36.99
CA ASN A 202 -13.51 11.63 36.62
C ASN A 202 -13.26 10.11 36.60
N GLN A 203 -12.58 9.57 35.57
CA GLN A 203 -11.55 8.49 35.67
C GLN A 203 -10.91 8.13 34.31
N PRO A 204 -9.72 7.47 34.28
CA PRO A 204 -8.68 7.71 33.30
C PRO A 204 -8.81 6.90 32.00
N LEU A 205 -8.41 7.58 30.91
CA LEU A 205 -7.82 7.07 29.66
C LEU A 205 -7.83 5.55 29.43
N MET A 206 -8.91 5.03 28.83
CA MET A 206 -8.91 3.73 28.14
C MET A 206 -9.53 3.93 26.75
N ARG A 207 -8.68 3.86 25.73
CA ARG A 207 -9.05 3.95 24.32
C ARG A 207 -9.85 2.70 23.89
N LYS A 208 -11.01 2.97 23.26
CA LYS A 208 -11.78 2.19 22.25
C LYS A 208 -12.88 1.21 22.73
N PRO A 209 -14.17 1.59 22.51
CA PRO A 209 -15.27 0.64 22.30
C PRO A 209 -15.65 0.44 20.81
N HIS A 210 -15.29 1.37 19.91
CA HIS A 210 -15.80 1.36 18.53
C HIS A 210 -15.40 0.15 17.68
N THR A 211 -14.22 -0.42 17.91
CA THR A 211 -13.74 -1.58 17.14
C THR A 211 -14.48 -2.84 17.53
N LEU A 212 -14.77 -3.04 18.82
CA LEU A 212 -15.52 -4.20 19.28
C LEU A 212 -16.98 -4.11 18.82
N ASP A 213 -17.58 -2.93 18.88
CA ASP A 213 -18.94 -2.69 18.39
C ASP A 213 -19.04 -2.95 16.87
N ALA A 214 -18.05 -2.53 16.09
CA ALA A 214 -17.98 -2.82 14.66
C ALA A 214 -17.85 -4.33 14.37
N ILE A 215 -17.01 -5.04 15.12
CA ILE A 215 -16.86 -6.50 14.99
C ILE A 215 -18.17 -7.21 15.35
N LEU A 216 -18.84 -6.80 16.44
CA LEU A 216 -20.11 -7.37 16.86
C LEU A 216 -21.25 -7.08 15.87
N LEU A 217 -21.21 -5.96 15.17
CA LEU A 217 -22.15 -5.67 14.08
C LEU A 217 -21.92 -6.60 12.89
N LEU A 218 -20.66 -6.75 12.45
CA LEU A 218 -20.32 -7.63 11.32
C LEU A 218 -20.64 -9.11 11.62
N LEU A 219 -20.46 -9.55 12.87
CA LEU A 219 -20.82 -10.91 13.29
C LEU A 219 -22.33 -11.22 13.19
N LYS A 220 -23.20 -10.20 13.19
CA LYS A 220 -24.66 -10.40 13.06
C LYS A 220 -25.10 -10.75 11.65
N ASP A 221 -24.28 -10.43 10.65
CA ASP A 221 -24.60 -10.62 9.23
C ASP A 221 -24.07 -11.96 8.68
N LEU A 222 -23.38 -12.76 9.49
CA LEU A 222 -22.79 -14.05 9.10
C LEU A 222 -23.74 -15.23 9.34
N ASP A 223 -23.61 -16.28 8.53
CA ASP A 223 -24.30 -17.56 8.71
C ASP A 223 -23.54 -18.52 9.65
N GLU A 224 -24.12 -19.70 9.94
CA GLU A 224 -23.58 -20.65 10.94
C GLU A 224 -22.19 -21.18 10.54
N ASP A 225 -21.97 -21.43 9.25
CA ASP A 225 -20.70 -21.94 8.72
C ASP A 225 -19.61 -20.86 8.76
N GLU A 226 -19.95 -19.61 8.40
CA GLU A 226 -19.03 -18.47 8.49
C GLU A 226 -18.68 -18.14 9.94
N LEU A 227 -19.64 -18.23 10.86
CA LEU A 227 -19.41 -18.00 12.29
C LEU A 227 -18.46 -19.05 12.89
N LEU A 228 -18.54 -20.30 12.44
CA LEU A 228 -17.63 -21.38 12.86
C LEU A 228 -16.18 -21.11 12.42
N VAL A 229 -15.99 -20.56 11.22
CA VAL A 229 -14.66 -20.14 10.73
C VAL A 229 -14.11 -19.02 11.60
N VAL A 230 -14.92 -18.01 11.92
CA VAL A 230 -14.49 -16.90 12.80
C VAL A 230 -14.19 -17.41 14.20
N HIS A 231 -14.98 -18.34 14.75
CA HIS A 231 -14.71 -18.96 16.05
C HIS A 231 -13.36 -19.71 16.04
N THR A 232 -13.12 -20.53 15.01
CA THR A 232 -11.86 -21.30 14.90
C THR A 232 -10.65 -20.37 14.75
N ALA A 233 -10.77 -19.32 13.92
CA ALA A 233 -9.72 -18.34 13.73
C ALA A 233 -9.44 -17.53 15.01
N THR A 234 -10.49 -17.12 15.74
CA THR A 234 -10.33 -16.39 17.01
C THR A 234 -9.75 -17.28 18.10
N GLN A 235 -10.15 -18.55 18.19
CA GLN A 235 -9.60 -19.53 19.13
C GLN A 235 -8.11 -19.80 18.84
N ASN A 236 -7.74 -20.02 17.58
CA ASN A 236 -6.33 -20.20 17.20
C ASN A 236 -5.50 -18.96 17.53
N ARG A 237 -6.03 -17.76 17.27
CA ARG A 237 -5.36 -16.51 17.67
C ARG A 237 -5.21 -16.40 19.18
N LEU A 238 -6.23 -16.78 19.95
CA LEU A 238 -6.16 -16.74 21.41
C LEU A 238 -5.12 -17.72 21.96
N GLN A 239 -5.06 -18.93 21.38
CA GLN A 239 -4.05 -19.95 21.72
C GLN A 239 -2.62 -19.48 21.43
N MET A 240 -2.41 -18.78 20.30
CA MET A 240 -1.11 -18.17 19.99
C MET A 240 -0.72 -17.10 21.01
N PHE A 241 -1.67 -16.32 21.52
CA PHE A 241 -1.41 -15.34 22.59
C PHE A 241 -1.07 -16.00 23.92
N THR A 242 -1.74 -17.09 24.31
CA THR A 242 -1.39 -17.83 25.54
C THR A 242 -0.06 -18.55 25.42
N LEU A 243 0.26 -19.19 24.30
CA LEU A 243 1.56 -19.83 24.05
C LEU A 243 2.71 -18.82 24.11
N ASN A 244 2.54 -17.65 23.48
CA ASN A 244 3.55 -16.58 23.55
C ASN A 244 3.72 -16.05 24.98
N SER A 245 2.65 -15.96 25.76
CA SER A 245 2.69 -15.55 27.17
C SER A 245 3.41 -16.58 28.07
N GLU A 246 3.16 -17.87 27.84
CA GLU A 246 3.81 -18.98 28.57
C GLU A 246 5.31 -19.11 28.23
N MET A 247 5.69 -18.94 26.96
CA MET A 247 7.10 -18.91 26.55
C MET A 247 7.85 -17.73 27.18
N MET A 248 7.21 -16.57 27.26
CA MET A 248 7.80 -15.39 27.88
C MET A 248 7.98 -15.58 29.40
N ASN A 249 6.99 -16.17 30.08
CA ASN A 249 7.09 -16.47 31.52
C ASN A 249 8.15 -17.53 31.85
N ASN A 250 8.31 -18.58 31.03
CA ASN A 250 9.35 -19.59 31.22
C ASN A 250 10.76 -19.00 31.02
N SER A 251 10.93 -18.08 30.06
CA SER A 251 12.21 -17.41 29.82
C SER A 251 12.62 -16.46 30.97
N LEU A 252 11.63 -15.83 31.63
CA LEU A 252 11.83 -14.99 32.81
C LEU A 252 12.18 -15.80 34.08
N GLN A 253 11.75 -17.06 34.18
CA GLN A 253 12.12 -17.94 35.30
C GLN A 253 13.54 -18.53 35.16
N THR A 254 13.98 -18.85 33.94
CA THR A 254 15.37 -19.30 33.71
C THR A 254 16.40 -18.22 34.03
N GLN A 255 16.08 -16.95 33.76
CA GLN A 255 17.00 -15.84 34.01
C GLN A 255 17.10 -15.45 35.49
N LYS A 256 16.09 -15.80 36.31
CA LYS A 256 16.07 -15.49 37.74
C LYS A 256 16.74 -16.56 38.61
N ASN A 257 16.99 -17.75 38.07
CA ASN A 257 17.68 -18.84 38.76
C ASN A 257 19.21 -18.84 38.53
N GLU A 258 19.72 -18.04 37.59
CA GLU A 258 21.17 -17.89 37.37
C GLU A 258 21.80 -16.80 38.25
N ASP A 259 21.01 -15.88 38.83
CA ASP A 259 21.50 -14.77 39.69
C ASP A 259 21.55 -15.10 41.20
N ILE A 260 21.39 -16.37 41.60
CA ILE A 260 21.38 -16.78 43.04
C ILE A 260 22.59 -17.65 43.44
N ASP A 261 23.42 -18.11 42.51
CA ASP A 261 24.58 -18.98 42.79
C ASP A 261 25.95 -18.31 42.47
N ASP A 262 26.15 -17.04 42.84
CA ASP A 262 27.48 -16.39 42.94
C ASP A 262 27.64 -15.60 44.26
#